data_AF-A0A954WDJ3-F1
#
_entry.id   AF-A0A954WDJ3-F1
#
_cell.length_a   1.000
_cell.length_b   1.000
_cell.length_c   1.000
_cell.angle_alpha   90.00
_cell.angle_beta   90.00
_cell.angle_gamma   90.00
#
_symmetry.space_group_name_H-M   'P 1'
#
loop_
_entity.id
_entity.type
_entity.pdbx_description
1 polymer ?
#
loop_
_entity_poly.entity_id
_entity_poly.type
_entity_poly.pdbx_seq_one_letter_code
_entity_poly.pdbx_strand_id
1 'polypeptide(L)'
;MSLRAKQVIIATLSLVFLVSLIFVQWMEVARKQVEAGLKVKPVSIPAASQSCVACHQKLTPGIIDHWTGSTHAEKGVGCLECHKADKSDADAFNHEGHWVATIVTPRDCSKCHKKEYEEFEQSHHAKGGNILASLDNFLAETVEGSREPFKPFNPHSPTMGVTEVNGMASANVGCKQCHGSKVALQATSGEPITLDDLKPGPDGKPTNLDAVARIKKSPSGQPIFDEASWPNTGIGRLNLDGSLGSCSACHSRHDFSPRRARQPENCGKCHLGPDHPQKEIYEESKHGVAFRDLKDHMNLDAHKWILGETYTQAPTCATCHMSAHSKQGTPVVTHDPGKRLSWTNRPPVSRLLDNWEDNRKEMQNVCANCHTSNYITAFYKQYDDFVINYNEKFAKPGEAIMKALRAGNLITKSDFDEEIEWTWFYL
;
A
#
# COMPACT_ATOMS: atom_id res chain seq x y z
N MET A 1 24.25 -62.89 4.48
CA MET A 1 23.12 -62.58 3.57
C MET A 1 23.42 -63.16 2.19
N SER A 2 22.52 -63.95 1.59
CA SER A 2 22.75 -64.61 0.29
C SER A 2 22.79 -63.61 -0.87
N LEU A 3 23.39 -63.98 -2.00
CA LEU A 3 23.43 -63.15 -3.21
C LEU A 3 22.00 -62.78 -3.68
N ARG A 4 21.07 -63.75 -3.66
CA ARG A 4 19.65 -63.50 -3.94
C ARG A 4 19.04 -62.47 -2.99
N ALA A 5 19.33 -62.56 -1.69
CA ALA A 5 18.83 -61.58 -0.73
C ALA A 5 19.38 -60.17 -1.00
N LYS A 6 20.67 -60.03 -1.37
CA LYS A 6 21.24 -58.73 -1.80
C LYS A 6 20.55 -58.20 -3.06
N GLN A 7 20.34 -59.05 -4.06
CA GLN A 7 19.67 -58.67 -5.31
C GLN A 7 18.23 -58.20 -5.08
N VAL A 8 17.47 -58.91 -4.23
CA VAL A 8 16.10 -58.51 -3.89
C VAL A 8 16.08 -57.17 -3.16
N ILE A 9 16.96 -56.96 -2.18
CA ILE A 9 17.04 -55.67 -1.47
C ILE A 9 17.38 -54.52 -2.42
N ILE A 10 18.36 -54.70 -3.31
CA ILE A 10 18.75 -53.67 -4.28
C ILE A 10 17.60 -53.39 -5.26
N ALA A 11 16.92 -54.42 -5.76
CA ALA A 11 15.78 -54.27 -6.66
C ALA A 11 14.63 -53.50 -5.98
N THR A 12 14.29 -53.84 -4.74
CA THR A 12 13.25 -53.16 -3.97
C THR A 12 13.63 -51.71 -3.69
N LEU A 13 14.86 -51.43 -3.25
CA LEU A 13 15.31 -50.05 -3.01
C LEU A 13 15.33 -49.22 -4.29
N SER A 14 15.76 -49.81 -5.41
CA SER A 14 15.77 -49.15 -6.72
C SER A 14 14.35 -48.86 -7.21
N LEU A 15 13.40 -49.78 -6.99
CA LEU A 15 11.99 -49.58 -7.32
C LEU A 15 11.37 -48.48 -6.46
N VAL A 16 11.62 -48.49 -5.14
CA VAL A 16 11.14 -47.42 -4.23
C VAL A 16 11.71 -46.07 -4.63
N PHE A 17 13.00 -46.00 -4.98
CA PHE A 17 13.62 -44.77 -5.47
C PHE A 17 13.04 -44.32 -6.82
N LEU A 18 12.77 -45.23 -7.75
CA LEU A 18 12.12 -44.89 -9.01
C LEU A 18 10.69 -44.36 -8.79
N VAL A 19 9.91 -45.00 -7.92
CA VAL A 19 8.56 -44.55 -7.56
C VAL A 19 8.61 -43.17 -6.91
N SER A 20 9.57 -42.91 -6.03
CA SER A 20 9.70 -41.58 -5.41
C SER A 20 10.08 -40.51 -6.45
N LEU A 21 10.97 -40.81 -7.39
CA LEU A 21 11.31 -39.88 -8.48
C LEU A 21 10.11 -39.60 -9.40
N ILE A 22 9.34 -40.63 -9.77
CA ILE A 22 8.12 -40.45 -10.58
C ILE A 22 7.09 -39.61 -9.83
N PHE A 23 6.91 -39.84 -8.53
CA PHE A 23 6.01 -39.06 -7.69
C PHE A 23 6.45 -37.60 -7.59
N VAL A 24 7.74 -37.34 -7.36
CA VAL A 24 8.30 -35.98 -7.35
C VAL A 24 8.13 -35.29 -8.71
N GLN A 25 8.40 -36.00 -9.81
CA GLN A 25 8.19 -35.48 -11.16
C GLN A 25 6.71 -35.14 -11.41
N TRP A 26 5.78 -35.99 -10.97
CA TRP A 26 4.35 -35.73 -11.08
C TRP A 26 3.92 -34.50 -10.25
N MET A 27 4.41 -34.38 -9.01
CA MET A 27 4.16 -33.21 -8.18
C MET A 27 4.69 -31.93 -8.83
N GLU A 28 5.88 -31.98 -9.41
CA GLU A 28 6.52 -30.84 -10.07
C GLU A 28 5.78 -30.42 -11.34
N VAL A 29 5.31 -31.39 -12.15
CA VAL A 29 4.46 -31.11 -13.32
C VAL A 29 3.12 -30.50 -12.89
N ALA A 30 2.48 -31.03 -11.85
CA ALA A 30 1.23 -30.48 -11.34
C ALA A 30 1.41 -29.04 -10.81
N ARG A 31 2.52 -28.78 -10.09
CA ARG A 31 2.90 -27.45 -9.63
C ARG A 31 3.08 -26.48 -10.81
N LYS A 32 3.85 -26.87 -11.82
CA LYS A 32 4.07 -26.05 -13.03
C LYS A 32 2.80 -25.81 -13.83
N GLN A 33 1.86 -26.75 -13.88
CA GLN A 33 0.56 -26.54 -14.52
C GLN A 33 -0.27 -25.47 -13.81
N VAL A 34 -0.26 -25.44 -12.47
CA VAL A 34 -0.92 -24.36 -11.71
C VAL A 34 -0.21 -23.02 -11.93
N GLU A 35 1.12 -23.00 -11.89
CA GLU A 35 1.91 -21.77 -12.17
C GLU A 35 1.67 -21.21 -13.57
N ALA A 36 1.52 -22.09 -14.56
CA ALA A 36 1.19 -21.72 -15.93
C ALA A 36 -0.30 -21.38 -16.14
N GLY A 37 -1.12 -21.40 -15.09
CA GLY A 37 -2.57 -21.12 -15.18
C GLY A 37 -3.38 -22.22 -15.87
N LEU A 38 -2.80 -23.40 -16.12
CA LEU A 38 -3.44 -24.53 -16.79
C LEU A 38 -4.36 -25.35 -15.86
N LYS A 39 -4.29 -25.12 -14.55
CA LYS A 39 -5.12 -25.78 -13.54
C LYS A 39 -5.56 -24.77 -12.47
N VAL A 40 -6.85 -24.74 -12.18
CA VAL A 40 -7.46 -23.85 -11.19
C VAL A 40 -6.97 -24.21 -9.79
N LYS A 41 -6.56 -23.22 -8.99
CA LYS A 41 -6.18 -23.42 -7.59
C LYS A 41 -7.38 -23.97 -6.81
N PRO A 42 -7.18 -24.92 -5.88
CA PRO A 42 -8.27 -25.41 -5.07
C PRO A 42 -8.84 -24.27 -4.21
N VAL A 43 -10.16 -24.12 -4.21
CA VAL A 43 -10.87 -23.15 -3.37
C VAL A 43 -11.42 -23.86 -2.15
N SER A 44 -11.07 -23.38 -0.97
CA SER A 44 -11.60 -23.86 0.31
C SER A 44 -12.58 -22.82 0.85
N ILE A 45 -13.86 -23.19 0.94
CA ILE A 45 -14.91 -22.30 1.46
C ILE A 45 -15.26 -22.73 2.90
N PRO A 46 -14.88 -21.94 3.92
CA PRO A 46 -15.29 -22.20 5.30
C PRO A 46 -16.80 -22.24 5.42
N ALA A 47 -17.32 -23.14 6.28
CA ALA A 47 -18.77 -23.26 6.51
C ALA A 47 -19.45 -21.93 6.84
N ALA A 48 -18.78 -21.09 7.64
CA ALA A 48 -19.27 -19.77 8.01
C ALA A 48 -19.45 -18.83 6.80
N SER A 49 -18.65 -18.99 5.76
CA SER A 49 -18.62 -18.12 4.58
C SER A 49 -19.41 -18.69 3.37
N GLN A 50 -19.99 -19.89 3.47
CA GLN A 50 -20.72 -20.54 2.37
C GLN A 50 -21.93 -19.73 1.89
N SER A 51 -22.74 -19.23 2.83
CA SER A 51 -23.91 -18.39 2.52
C SER A 51 -23.49 -17.09 1.82
N CYS A 52 -22.40 -16.47 2.29
CA CYS A 52 -21.84 -15.26 1.72
C CYS A 52 -21.45 -15.51 0.25
N VAL A 53 -20.65 -16.55 -0.02
CA VAL A 53 -20.20 -16.87 -1.38
C VAL A 53 -21.37 -17.20 -2.29
N ALA A 54 -22.33 -18.03 -1.84
CA ALA A 54 -23.48 -18.44 -2.65
C ALA A 54 -24.37 -17.25 -3.08
N CYS A 55 -24.56 -16.26 -2.20
CA CYS A 55 -25.33 -15.06 -2.51
C CYS A 55 -24.52 -14.07 -3.37
N HIS A 56 -23.29 -13.75 -2.95
CA HIS A 56 -22.44 -12.78 -3.63
C HIS A 56 -21.91 -13.26 -4.99
N GLN A 57 -21.93 -14.56 -5.28
CA GLN A 57 -21.67 -15.08 -6.62
C GLN A 57 -22.67 -14.53 -7.65
N LYS A 58 -23.90 -14.24 -7.21
CA LYS A 58 -24.97 -13.70 -8.05
C LYS A 58 -24.99 -12.18 -8.05
N LEU A 59 -24.75 -11.55 -6.91
CA LEU A 59 -24.87 -10.10 -6.74
C LEU A 59 -23.60 -9.34 -7.08
N THR A 60 -22.44 -9.88 -6.73
CA THR A 60 -21.11 -9.26 -6.91
C THR A 60 -20.11 -10.28 -7.47
N PRO A 61 -20.34 -10.85 -8.66
CA PRO A 61 -19.53 -11.93 -9.21
C PRO A 61 -18.04 -11.58 -9.32
N GLY A 62 -17.69 -10.31 -9.58
CA GLY A 62 -16.29 -9.88 -9.65
C GLY A 62 -15.55 -9.94 -8.31
N ILE A 63 -16.23 -9.72 -7.18
CA ILE A 63 -15.61 -9.88 -5.85
C ILE A 63 -15.30 -11.36 -5.60
N ILE A 64 -16.25 -12.24 -5.93
CA ILE A 64 -16.06 -13.67 -5.74
C ILE A 64 -14.96 -14.19 -6.66
N ASP A 65 -14.94 -13.78 -7.93
CA ASP A 65 -13.88 -14.15 -8.89
C ASP A 65 -12.49 -13.76 -8.36
N HIS A 66 -12.31 -12.50 -7.96
CA HIS A 66 -11.05 -12.04 -7.37
C HIS A 66 -10.66 -12.84 -6.13
N TRP A 67 -11.60 -13.09 -5.21
CA TRP A 67 -11.34 -13.89 -4.02
C TRP A 67 -10.99 -15.34 -4.36
N THR A 68 -11.70 -15.99 -5.28
CA THR A 68 -11.41 -17.38 -5.67
C THR A 68 -10.01 -17.55 -6.27
N GLY A 69 -9.46 -16.51 -6.92
CA GLY A 69 -8.08 -16.49 -7.40
C GLY A 69 -7.02 -16.23 -6.33
N SER A 70 -7.43 -15.84 -5.12
CA SER A 70 -6.52 -15.47 -4.03
C SER A 70 -5.92 -16.67 -3.28
N THR A 71 -4.77 -16.45 -2.65
CA THR A 71 -4.22 -17.41 -1.68
C THR A 71 -5.12 -17.57 -0.45
N HIS A 72 -5.89 -16.54 -0.09
CA HIS A 72 -6.85 -16.62 1.02
C HIS A 72 -7.93 -17.69 0.77
N ALA A 73 -8.52 -17.73 -0.43
CA ALA A 73 -9.47 -18.78 -0.80
C ALA A 73 -8.82 -20.18 -0.77
N GLU A 74 -7.57 -20.32 -1.21
CA GLU A 74 -6.83 -21.59 -1.14
C GLU A 74 -6.64 -22.06 0.31
N LYS A 75 -6.37 -21.12 1.23
CA LYS A 75 -6.13 -21.40 2.66
C LYS A 75 -7.40 -21.41 3.52
N GLY A 76 -8.58 -21.22 2.93
CA GLY A 76 -9.84 -21.21 3.69
C GLY A 76 -10.03 -19.95 4.52
N VAL A 77 -9.53 -18.79 4.07
CA VAL A 77 -9.90 -17.47 4.59
C VAL A 77 -11.00 -16.92 3.69
N GLY A 78 -12.25 -17.04 4.14
CA GLY A 78 -13.44 -16.59 3.41
C GLY A 78 -13.89 -15.19 3.81
N CYS A 79 -15.14 -14.87 3.49
CA CYS A 79 -15.73 -13.56 3.69
C CYS A 79 -15.81 -13.18 5.18
N LEU A 80 -16.38 -14.07 6.01
CA LEU A 80 -16.57 -13.80 7.44
C LEU A 80 -15.27 -13.86 8.24
N GLU A 81 -14.25 -14.56 7.75
CA GLU A 81 -12.94 -14.58 8.39
C GLU A 81 -12.30 -13.17 8.42
N CYS A 82 -12.66 -12.28 7.49
CA CYS A 82 -12.23 -10.88 7.47
C CYS A 82 -13.33 -9.90 7.90
N HIS A 83 -14.56 -10.05 7.38
CA HIS A 83 -15.62 -9.05 7.56
C HIS A 83 -16.42 -9.20 8.85
N LYS A 84 -16.29 -10.32 9.57
CA LYS A 84 -17.03 -10.52 10.82
C LYS A 84 -16.65 -9.44 11.83
N ALA A 85 -17.66 -8.74 12.32
CA ALA A 85 -17.53 -7.68 13.30
C ALA A 85 -18.26 -8.04 14.60
N ASP A 86 -17.87 -7.40 15.68
CA ASP A 86 -18.64 -7.38 16.92
C ASP A 86 -19.77 -6.35 16.78
N LYS A 87 -20.93 -6.63 17.37
CA LYS A 87 -22.07 -5.68 17.38
C LYS A 87 -21.71 -4.32 17.98
N SER A 88 -20.69 -4.29 18.84
CA SER A 88 -20.18 -3.07 19.48
C SER A 88 -19.23 -2.24 18.60
N ASP A 89 -18.79 -2.76 17.44
CA ASP A 89 -17.96 -1.98 16.53
C ASP A 89 -18.79 -0.85 15.88
N ALA A 90 -18.16 0.30 15.63
CA ALA A 90 -18.87 1.49 15.19
C ALA A 90 -19.55 1.32 13.82
N ASP A 91 -18.94 0.56 12.91
CA ASP A 91 -19.45 0.31 11.56
C ASP A 91 -20.13 -1.07 11.39
N ALA A 92 -20.38 -1.78 12.50
CA ALA A 92 -21.03 -3.08 12.45
C ALA A 92 -22.53 -2.99 12.14
N PHE A 93 -22.99 -3.91 11.29
CA PHE A 93 -24.41 -4.11 11.00
C PHE A 93 -24.73 -5.58 10.79
N ASN A 94 -26.01 -5.93 10.99
CA ASN A 94 -26.48 -7.27 10.70
C ASN A 94 -26.76 -7.41 9.20
N HIS A 95 -26.15 -8.41 8.58
CA HIS A 95 -26.35 -8.74 7.18
C HIS A 95 -26.60 -10.25 7.08
N GLU A 96 -27.83 -10.63 6.73
CA GLU A 96 -28.24 -12.03 6.57
C GLU A 96 -27.92 -12.91 7.79
N GLY A 97 -28.13 -12.38 9.00
CA GLY A 97 -27.90 -13.10 10.25
C GLY A 97 -26.47 -13.01 10.81
N HIS A 98 -25.55 -12.36 10.10
CA HIS A 98 -24.16 -12.17 10.54
C HIS A 98 -23.89 -10.70 10.87
N TRP A 99 -23.12 -10.44 11.93
CA TRP A 99 -22.59 -9.09 12.18
C TRP A 99 -21.32 -8.91 11.37
N VAL A 100 -21.33 -7.89 10.50
CA VAL A 100 -20.23 -7.59 9.58
C VAL A 100 -19.89 -6.11 9.59
N ALA A 101 -18.64 -5.81 9.25
CA ALA A 101 -18.14 -4.47 8.96
C ALA A 101 -17.82 -4.35 7.47
N THR A 102 -18.05 -3.16 6.89
CA THR A 102 -17.73 -2.92 5.47
C THR A 102 -16.23 -2.79 5.27
N ILE A 103 -15.54 -2.14 6.21
CA ILE A 103 -14.11 -1.88 6.13
C ILE A 103 -13.37 -2.88 7.00
N VAL A 104 -12.56 -3.73 6.35
CA VAL A 104 -11.55 -4.54 7.04
C VAL A 104 -10.32 -3.67 7.28
N THR A 105 -9.89 -3.58 8.53
CA THR A 105 -8.80 -2.68 8.94
C THR A 105 -7.47 -3.45 9.14
N PRO A 106 -6.34 -2.75 9.29
CA PRO A 106 -5.09 -3.39 9.69
C PRO A 106 -5.19 -4.24 10.97
N ARG A 107 -6.07 -3.90 11.93
CA ARG A 107 -6.31 -4.72 13.14
C ARG A 107 -6.97 -6.07 12.81
N ASP A 108 -7.81 -6.13 11.79
CA ASP A 108 -8.36 -7.41 11.33
C ASP A 108 -7.28 -8.26 10.67
N CYS A 109 -6.41 -7.65 9.86
CA CYS A 109 -5.28 -8.34 9.24
C CYS A 109 -4.31 -8.90 10.30
N SER A 110 -4.07 -8.16 11.39
CA SER A 110 -3.10 -8.53 12.43
C SER A 110 -3.48 -9.78 13.23
N LYS A 111 -4.75 -10.23 13.14
CA LYS A 111 -5.20 -11.52 13.68
C LYS A 111 -4.40 -12.70 13.10
N CYS A 112 -3.90 -12.56 11.87
CA CYS A 112 -3.04 -13.56 11.21
C CYS A 112 -1.66 -13.00 10.80
N HIS A 113 -1.57 -11.71 10.47
CA HIS A 113 -0.38 -11.04 9.93
C HIS A 113 0.19 -10.02 10.93
N LYS A 114 0.42 -10.48 12.17
CA LYS A 114 0.86 -9.61 13.27
C LYS A 114 2.20 -8.91 12.98
N LYS A 115 3.15 -9.64 12.42
CA LYS A 115 4.48 -9.09 12.09
C LYS A 115 4.36 -7.97 11.07
N GLU A 116 3.66 -8.21 9.96
CA GLU A 116 3.48 -7.23 8.90
C GLU A 116 2.72 -6.00 9.39
N TYR A 117 1.72 -6.20 10.25
CA TYR A 117 1.00 -5.12 10.93
C TYR A 117 1.93 -4.25 11.79
N GLU A 118 2.73 -4.86 12.68
CA GLU A 118 3.61 -4.12 13.60
C GLU A 118 4.71 -3.35 12.85
N GLU A 119 5.26 -3.92 11.78
CA GLU A 119 6.21 -3.24 10.90
C GLU A 119 5.55 -2.05 10.20
N PHE A 120 4.38 -2.27 9.61
CA PHE A 120 3.68 -1.22 8.86
C PHE A 120 3.22 -0.08 9.78
N GLU A 121 2.65 -0.38 10.94
CA GLU A 121 2.11 0.61 11.89
C GLU A 121 3.17 1.62 12.34
N GLN A 122 4.43 1.20 12.46
CA GLN A 122 5.55 2.06 12.85
C GLN A 122 6.00 2.99 11.72
N SER A 123 5.77 2.59 10.47
CA SER A 123 6.24 3.29 9.27
C SER A 123 5.61 4.67 9.08
N HIS A 124 6.25 5.50 8.26
CA HIS A 124 5.64 6.76 7.81
C HIS A 124 4.40 6.55 6.93
N HIS A 125 4.32 5.43 6.22
CA HIS A 125 3.18 5.08 5.38
C HIS A 125 1.88 4.94 6.20
N ALA A 126 1.92 4.30 7.36
CA ALA A 126 0.75 4.22 8.24
C ALA A 126 0.26 5.61 8.69
N LYS A 127 1.18 6.56 8.84
CA LYS A 127 0.90 7.94 9.29
C LYS A 127 0.57 8.89 8.12
N GLY A 128 0.52 8.38 6.89
CA GLY A 128 0.36 9.19 5.68
C GLY A 128 -0.87 10.09 5.68
N GLY A 129 -1.99 9.63 6.23
CA GLY A 129 -3.24 10.41 6.30
C GLY A 129 -3.19 11.59 7.28
N ASN A 130 -2.27 11.59 8.24
CA ASN A 130 -2.08 12.73 9.15
C ASN A 130 -1.50 13.96 8.45
N ILE A 131 -0.83 13.78 7.30
CA ILE A 131 -0.33 14.88 6.49
C ILE A 131 -1.49 15.77 6.04
N LEU A 132 -2.67 15.19 5.79
CA LEU A 132 -3.83 15.94 5.30
C LEU A 132 -4.50 16.82 6.36
N ALA A 133 -4.01 16.82 7.59
CA ALA A 133 -4.43 17.74 8.64
C ALA A 133 -3.24 18.52 9.22
N SER A 134 -2.12 18.57 8.48
CA SER A 134 -0.91 19.31 8.86
C SER A 134 -0.73 20.57 8.00
N LEU A 135 0.22 21.43 8.39
CA LEU A 135 0.64 22.59 7.60
C LEU A 135 1.13 22.21 6.20
N ASP A 136 1.53 20.95 5.98
CA ASP A 136 1.94 20.46 4.67
C ASP A 136 0.75 20.28 3.71
N ASN A 137 -0.48 20.31 4.22
CA ASN A 137 -1.69 20.19 3.42
C ASN A 137 -2.22 21.53 2.90
N PHE A 138 -1.51 22.64 3.14
CA PHE A 138 -1.95 23.97 2.71
C PHE A 138 -2.27 24.01 1.22
N LEU A 139 -1.43 23.40 0.39
CA LEU A 139 -1.66 23.30 -1.05
C LEU A 139 -2.98 22.56 -1.37
N ALA A 140 -3.28 21.46 -0.69
CA ALA A 140 -4.47 20.66 -1.01
C ALA A 140 -5.78 21.23 -0.43
N GLU A 141 -5.76 21.75 0.79
CA GLU A 141 -6.98 22.19 1.49
C GLU A 141 -7.22 23.69 1.43
N THR A 142 -6.17 24.51 1.30
CA THR A 142 -6.32 25.96 1.25
C THR A 142 -6.23 26.49 -0.17
N VAL A 143 -5.19 26.12 -0.91
CA VAL A 143 -5.01 26.58 -2.30
C VAL A 143 -6.03 25.89 -3.21
N GLU A 144 -5.92 24.57 -3.35
CA GLU A 144 -6.81 23.77 -4.19
C GLU A 144 -8.20 23.58 -3.57
N GLY A 145 -8.29 23.60 -2.24
CA GLY A 145 -9.52 23.33 -1.48
C GLY A 145 -10.51 24.51 -1.44
N SER A 146 -10.11 25.67 -1.93
CA SER A 146 -10.88 26.92 -1.88
C SER A 146 -12.24 26.80 -2.58
N ARG A 147 -13.23 27.53 -2.03
CA ARG A 147 -14.58 27.62 -2.58
C ARG A 147 -14.70 28.86 -3.45
N GLU A 148 -14.98 28.65 -4.72
CA GLU A 148 -15.02 29.73 -5.71
C GLU A 148 -16.35 29.75 -6.47
N PRO A 149 -16.88 30.91 -6.85
CA PRO A 149 -18.09 30.99 -7.67
C PRO A 149 -17.94 30.18 -8.96
N PHE A 150 -18.91 29.33 -9.29
CA PHE A 150 -18.86 28.55 -10.51
C PHE A 150 -19.02 29.46 -11.73
N LYS A 151 -17.96 29.58 -12.54
CA LYS A 151 -17.94 30.33 -13.80
C LYS A 151 -17.84 29.35 -14.97
N PRO A 152 -18.96 28.96 -15.60
CA PRO A 152 -18.92 28.01 -16.70
C PRO A 152 -18.15 28.59 -17.89
N PHE A 153 -17.17 27.85 -18.41
CA PHE A 153 -16.41 28.22 -19.61
C PHE A 153 -17.26 28.21 -20.90
N ASN A 154 -18.42 27.55 -20.89
CA ASN A 154 -19.32 27.50 -22.02
C ASN A 154 -20.78 27.70 -21.56
N PRO A 155 -21.48 28.74 -22.02
CA PRO A 155 -22.88 29.00 -21.68
C PRO A 155 -23.87 27.96 -22.23
N HIS A 156 -23.42 27.06 -23.12
CA HIS A 156 -24.22 25.95 -23.65
C HIS A 156 -23.91 24.61 -22.99
N SER A 157 -23.00 24.57 -22.02
CA SER A 157 -22.85 23.37 -21.21
C SER A 157 -24.15 23.18 -20.43
N PRO A 158 -24.73 21.96 -20.36
CA PRO A 158 -25.86 21.72 -19.49
C PRO A 158 -25.50 22.27 -18.11
N THR A 159 -26.33 23.15 -17.57
CA THR A 159 -26.13 23.68 -16.22
C THR A 159 -26.24 22.50 -15.27
N MET A 160 -25.10 21.88 -14.95
CA MET A 160 -24.91 21.24 -13.67
C MET A 160 -25.36 22.31 -12.69
N GLY A 161 -26.43 22.09 -11.92
CA GLY A 161 -27.07 23.09 -11.04
C GLY A 161 -26.18 23.50 -9.87
N VAL A 162 -24.97 23.93 -10.18
CA VAL A 162 -23.81 24.16 -9.32
C VAL A 162 -23.54 25.65 -9.39
N THR A 163 -23.65 26.31 -8.25
CA THR A 163 -23.42 27.76 -8.11
C THR A 163 -22.01 28.07 -7.60
N GLU A 164 -21.31 27.06 -7.08
CA GLU A 164 -19.99 27.17 -6.45
C GLU A 164 -19.15 25.91 -6.73
N VAL A 165 -17.86 26.10 -7.00
CA VAL A 165 -16.86 25.04 -7.04
C VAL A 165 -16.39 24.78 -5.62
N ASN A 166 -16.55 23.55 -5.15
CA ASN A 166 -15.97 23.10 -3.88
C ASN A 166 -14.61 22.43 -4.15
N GLY A 167 -13.52 23.19 -3.98
CA GLY A 167 -12.16 22.74 -4.24
C GLY A 167 -11.72 21.52 -3.42
N MET A 168 -12.37 21.26 -2.27
CA MET A 168 -12.13 20.06 -1.46
C MET A 168 -12.34 18.74 -2.22
N ALA A 169 -13.08 18.77 -3.33
CA ALA A 169 -13.17 17.64 -4.24
C ALA A 169 -11.78 17.20 -4.72
N SER A 170 -10.88 18.13 -5.07
CA SER A 170 -9.50 17.85 -5.49
C SER A 170 -8.71 17.14 -4.40
N ALA A 171 -8.82 17.59 -3.15
CA ALA A 171 -8.21 16.93 -2.00
C ALA A 171 -8.80 15.52 -1.78
N ASN A 172 -10.11 15.33 -1.98
CA ASN A 172 -10.80 14.06 -1.78
C ASN A 172 -10.45 13.00 -2.84
N VAL A 173 -10.39 13.39 -4.11
CA VAL A 173 -10.12 12.44 -5.21
C VAL A 173 -8.64 12.37 -5.61
N GLY A 174 -7.81 13.33 -5.20
CA GLY A 174 -6.37 13.34 -5.41
C GLY A 174 -5.60 12.95 -4.16
N CYS A 175 -5.34 13.92 -3.27
CA CYS A 175 -4.46 13.78 -2.11
C CYS A 175 -4.88 12.63 -1.18
N LYS A 176 -6.17 12.57 -0.81
CA LYS A 176 -6.72 11.52 0.06
C LYS A 176 -6.59 10.13 -0.57
N GLN A 177 -6.64 9.99 -1.89
CA GLN A 177 -6.53 8.69 -2.54
C GLN A 177 -5.12 8.10 -2.47
N CYS A 178 -4.10 8.94 -2.27
CA CYS A 178 -2.72 8.52 -2.04
C CYS A 178 -2.38 8.43 -0.54
N HIS A 179 -2.63 9.50 0.21
CA HIS A 179 -2.23 9.63 1.61
C HIS A 179 -3.16 8.91 2.59
N GLY A 180 -4.47 8.95 2.32
CA GLY A 180 -5.50 8.35 3.17
C GLY A 180 -6.37 9.40 3.84
N SER A 181 -7.68 9.17 3.87
CA SER A 181 -8.64 10.00 4.59
C SER A 181 -8.76 9.59 6.06
N LYS A 182 -9.28 10.50 6.88
CA LYS A 182 -9.91 10.13 8.14
C LYS A 182 -11.31 9.59 7.83
N VAL A 183 -11.48 8.26 7.93
CA VAL A 183 -12.77 7.63 7.61
C VAL A 183 -13.84 8.15 8.56
N ALA A 184 -14.99 8.50 8.00
CA ALA A 184 -16.12 9.02 8.74
C ALA A 184 -17.42 8.28 8.38
N LEU A 185 -18.31 8.19 9.36
CA LEU A 185 -19.71 7.83 9.20
C LEU A 185 -20.57 9.09 9.24
N GLN A 186 -21.70 9.10 8.56
CA GLN A 186 -22.64 10.22 8.66
C GLN A 186 -23.40 10.16 9.99
N ALA A 187 -23.50 11.28 10.70
CA ALA A 187 -24.46 11.44 11.78
C ALA A 187 -25.89 11.63 11.22
N THR A 188 -26.91 11.40 12.04
CA THR A 188 -28.30 11.75 11.72
C THR A 188 -28.49 13.24 11.46
N SER A 189 -27.63 14.10 12.02
CA SER A 189 -27.59 15.54 11.74
C SER A 189 -26.91 15.90 10.42
N GLY A 190 -26.21 14.96 9.77
CA GLY A 190 -25.44 15.18 8.55
C GLY A 190 -23.94 15.42 8.77
N GLU A 191 -23.51 15.71 10.00
CA GLU A 191 -22.09 15.92 10.33
C GLU A 191 -21.30 14.60 10.29
N PRO A 192 -20.00 14.63 9.92
CA PRO A 192 -19.16 13.45 9.94
C PRO A 192 -18.83 13.01 11.37
N ILE A 193 -18.84 11.70 11.62
CA ILE A 193 -18.40 11.04 12.85
C ILE A 193 -17.13 10.28 12.53
N THR A 194 -16.02 10.68 13.15
CA THR A 194 -14.68 10.12 12.91
C THR A 194 -14.15 9.37 14.12
N LEU A 195 -12.93 8.83 14.04
CA LEU A 195 -12.24 8.27 15.22
C LEU A 195 -12.09 9.28 16.37
N ASP A 196 -12.03 10.59 16.10
CA ASP A 196 -11.90 11.62 17.13
C ASP A 196 -13.16 11.71 18.00
N ASP A 197 -14.32 11.49 17.37
CA ASP A 197 -15.62 11.42 18.03
C ASP A 197 -15.79 10.09 18.76
N LEU A 198 -15.47 8.98 18.08
CA LEU A 198 -15.67 7.61 18.57
C LEU A 198 -14.73 7.27 19.74
N LYS A 199 -13.54 7.87 19.77
CA LYS A 199 -12.50 7.64 20.78
C LYS A 199 -12.26 6.15 21.02
N PRO A 200 -11.82 5.40 19.99
CA PRO A 200 -11.66 3.96 20.12
C PRO A 200 -10.64 3.60 21.21
N GLY A 201 -10.96 2.59 22.01
CA GLY A 201 -10.07 2.05 23.04
C GLY A 201 -8.93 1.22 22.44
N PRO A 202 -8.05 0.65 23.28
CA PRO A 202 -6.95 -0.21 22.83
C PRO A 202 -7.40 -1.45 22.03
N ASP A 203 -8.62 -1.92 22.27
CA ASP A 203 -9.29 -3.02 21.56
C ASP A 203 -9.95 -2.59 20.25
N GLY A 204 -9.91 -1.29 19.91
CA GLY A 204 -10.52 -0.70 18.73
C GLY A 204 -12.00 -0.37 18.89
N LYS A 205 -12.61 -0.65 20.05
CA LYS A 205 -14.04 -0.41 20.27
C LYS A 205 -14.30 1.05 20.64
N PRO A 206 -15.37 1.67 20.11
CA PRO A 206 -15.69 3.05 20.44
C PRO A 206 -16.02 3.20 21.93
N THR A 207 -15.37 4.15 22.61
CA THR A 207 -15.68 4.45 24.02
C THR A 207 -16.75 5.53 24.16
N ASN A 208 -16.95 6.35 23.13
CA ASN A 208 -18.01 7.36 23.10
C ASN A 208 -19.30 6.81 22.48
N LEU A 209 -20.16 6.23 23.32
CA LEU A 209 -21.42 5.63 22.88
C LEU A 209 -22.44 6.66 22.38
N ASP A 210 -22.35 7.92 22.81
CA ASP A 210 -23.23 8.99 22.30
C ASP A 210 -22.92 9.31 20.84
N ALA A 211 -21.64 9.23 20.43
CA ALA A 211 -21.26 9.32 19.02
C ALA A 211 -21.85 8.14 18.23
N VAL A 212 -21.73 6.93 18.76
CA VAL A 212 -22.27 5.71 18.12
C VAL A 212 -23.79 5.78 17.94
N ALA A 213 -24.52 6.28 18.94
CA ALA A 213 -25.97 6.41 18.91
C ALA A 213 -26.47 7.37 17.82
N ARG A 214 -25.64 8.33 17.39
CA ARG A 214 -25.98 9.31 16.34
C ARG A 214 -25.63 8.84 14.93
N ILE A 215 -25.01 7.67 14.76
CA ILE A 215 -24.65 7.14 13.44
C ILE A 215 -25.92 6.91 12.61
N LYS A 216 -25.97 7.54 11.44
CA LYS A 216 -27.00 7.36 10.44
C LYS A 216 -26.84 5.98 9.80
N LYS A 217 -27.95 5.25 9.73
CA LYS A 217 -28.02 3.90 9.16
C LYS A 217 -29.02 3.87 8.02
N SER A 218 -28.75 3.02 7.03
CA SER A 218 -29.70 2.69 5.97
C SER A 218 -30.91 1.92 6.55
N PRO A 219 -31.99 1.71 5.77
CA PRO A 219 -33.11 0.87 6.19
C PRO A 219 -32.71 -0.58 6.56
N SER A 220 -31.62 -1.11 5.99
CA SER A 220 -31.06 -2.42 6.35
C SER A 220 -30.18 -2.40 7.59
N GLY A 221 -30.04 -1.24 8.25
CA GLY A 221 -29.22 -1.07 9.45
C GLY A 221 -27.73 -0.84 9.17
N GLN A 222 -27.32 -0.73 7.90
CA GLN A 222 -25.92 -0.48 7.53
C GLN A 222 -25.54 0.98 7.81
N PRO A 223 -24.46 1.26 8.56
CA PRO A 223 -23.91 2.60 8.72
C PRO A 223 -23.60 3.25 7.37
N ILE A 224 -23.98 4.52 7.23
CA ILE A 224 -23.72 5.30 6.01
C ILE A 224 -22.36 5.99 6.18
N PHE A 225 -21.42 5.72 5.28
CA PHE A 225 -20.13 6.43 5.26
C PHE A 225 -20.28 7.84 4.70
N ASP A 226 -19.43 8.75 5.19
CA ASP A 226 -19.30 10.08 4.62
C ASP A 226 -18.53 10.03 3.29
N GLU A 227 -19.12 10.62 2.25
CA GLU A 227 -18.63 10.57 0.87
C GLU A 227 -17.31 11.32 0.64
N ALA A 228 -16.98 12.30 1.49
CA ALA A 228 -15.69 12.96 1.44
C ALA A 228 -14.56 12.11 2.04
N SER A 229 -14.91 11.04 2.77
CA SER A 229 -13.96 10.16 3.45
C SER A 229 -13.87 8.75 2.86
N TRP A 230 -14.90 8.25 2.19
CA TRP A 230 -14.99 6.89 1.66
C TRP A 230 -15.74 6.86 0.32
N PRO A 231 -15.29 6.10 -0.70
CA PRO A 231 -14.23 5.09 -0.70
C PRO A 231 -12.80 5.66 -0.65
N ASN A 232 -11.92 4.98 0.10
CA ASN A 232 -10.53 5.39 0.24
C ASN A 232 -9.56 4.21 0.38
N THR A 233 -8.46 4.27 -0.38
CA THR A 233 -7.36 3.29 -0.36
C THR A 233 -6.00 3.95 -0.17
N GLY A 234 -5.97 5.17 0.36
CA GLY A 234 -4.72 5.85 0.66
C GLY A 234 -3.95 5.09 1.75
N ILE A 235 -2.63 5.09 1.63
CA ILE A 235 -1.76 4.18 2.37
C ILE A 235 -1.88 4.36 3.89
N GLY A 236 -2.06 5.60 4.34
CA GLY A 236 -2.16 6.00 5.75
C GLY A 236 -3.57 6.39 6.20
N ARG A 237 -4.61 5.79 5.61
CA ARG A 237 -6.02 5.99 6.01
C ARG A 237 -6.22 5.81 7.52
N LEU A 238 -6.90 6.73 8.20
CA LEU A 238 -7.25 6.57 9.61
C LEU A 238 -8.60 5.85 9.72
N ASN A 239 -8.62 4.69 10.38
CA ASN A 239 -9.82 3.85 10.49
C ASN A 239 -10.62 4.16 11.77
N LEU A 240 -11.89 3.76 11.78
CA LEU A 240 -12.83 4.02 12.89
C LEU A 240 -12.44 3.32 14.19
N ASP A 241 -11.70 2.21 14.10
CA ASP A 241 -11.13 1.46 15.22
C ASP A 241 -9.78 2.02 15.73
N GLY A 242 -9.37 3.19 15.21
CA GLY A 242 -8.13 3.86 15.56
C GLY A 242 -6.88 3.27 14.91
N SER A 243 -6.99 2.19 14.15
CA SER A 243 -5.85 1.62 13.41
C SER A 243 -5.46 2.50 12.22
N LEU A 244 -4.17 2.48 11.89
CA LEU A 244 -3.59 3.33 10.85
C LEU A 244 -3.27 2.53 9.59
N GLY A 245 -3.79 3.02 8.47
CA GLY A 245 -3.48 2.64 7.10
C GLY A 245 -4.48 1.73 6.39
N SER A 246 -4.11 1.36 5.16
CA SER A 246 -4.87 0.48 4.30
C SER A 246 -3.98 -0.63 3.73
N CYS A 247 -4.09 -1.85 4.27
CA CYS A 247 -3.33 -3.01 3.78
C CYS A 247 -3.63 -3.34 2.31
N SER A 248 -4.78 -2.89 1.78
CA SER A 248 -5.13 -3.09 0.36
C SER A 248 -4.48 -2.07 -0.60
N ALA A 249 -3.66 -1.14 -0.11
CA ALA A 249 -3.01 -0.14 -0.95
C ALA A 249 -2.00 -0.75 -1.93
N CYS A 250 -1.33 -1.85 -1.55
CA CYS A 250 -0.31 -2.48 -2.39
C CYS A 250 -0.71 -3.81 -3.03
N HIS A 251 -1.41 -4.66 -2.28
CA HIS A 251 -1.99 -5.89 -2.79
C HIS A 251 -3.51 -5.77 -2.65
N SER A 252 -4.14 -5.23 -3.69
CA SER A 252 -5.53 -4.81 -3.64
C SER A 252 -6.47 -5.95 -3.24
N ARG A 253 -7.61 -5.58 -2.66
CA ARG A 253 -8.73 -6.50 -2.47
C ARG A 253 -9.34 -6.89 -3.83
N HIS A 254 -9.87 -8.09 -4.05
CA HIS A 254 -9.97 -9.22 -3.13
C HIS A 254 -9.04 -10.38 -3.52
N ASP A 255 -8.08 -10.16 -4.45
CA ASP A 255 -7.08 -11.16 -4.80
C ASP A 255 -5.89 -11.17 -3.82
N PHE A 256 -5.59 -10.02 -3.19
CA PHE A 256 -4.52 -9.84 -2.20
C PHE A 256 -3.17 -10.42 -2.66
N SER A 257 -2.91 -10.35 -3.97
CA SER A 257 -1.79 -11.07 -4.57
C SER A 257 -0.45 -10.38 -4.29
N PRO A 258 0.57 -11.12 -3.82
CA PRO A 258 1.91 -10.57 -3.66
C PRO A 258 2.55 -10.19 -5.00
N ARG A 259 2.18 -10.83 -6.13
CA ARG A 259 2.60 -10.38 -7.46
C ARG A 259 2.22 -8.92 -7.70
N ARG A 260 1.02 -8.50 -7.31
CA ARG A 260 0.59 -7.10 -7.46
C ARG A 260 1.46 -6.15 -6.63
N ALA A 261 1.73 -6.50 -5.38
CA ALA A 261 2.61 -5.71 -4.51
C ALA A 261 4.06 -5.66 -5.01
N ARG A 262 4.53 -6.70 -5.73
CA ARG A 262 5.89 -6.76 -6.29
C ARG A 262 6.06 -5.99 -7.59
N GLN A 263 4.97 -5.58 -8.24
CA GLN A 263 4.98 -4.83 -9.49
C GLN A 263 5.17 -3.32 -9.26
N PRO A 264 6.10 -2.66 -9.99
CA PRO A 264 6.29 -1.21 -9.94
C PRO A 264 5.02 -0.40 -10.20
N GLU A 265 4.12 -0.91 -11.04
CA GLU A 265 2.85 -0.27 -11.44
C GLU A 265 1.98 0.06 -10.23
N ASN A 266 1.99 -0.81 -9.22
CA ASN A 266 1.22 -0.59 -8.02
C ASN A 266 1.77 0.58 -7.18
N CYS A 267 3.10 0.72 -7.09
CA CYS A 267 3.73 1.85 -6.40
C CYS A 267 3.44 3.18 -7.13
N GLY A 268 3.42 3.14 -8.46
CA GLY A 268 3.15 4.28 -9.33
C GLY A 268 1.73 4.86 -9.23
N LYS A 269 0.82 4.24 -8.46
CA LYS A 269 -0.46 4.89 -8.08
C LYS A 269 -0.23 6.17 -7.28
N CYS A 270 0.81 6.21 -6.45
CA CYS A 270 1.11 7.32 -5.55
C CYS A 270 2.52 7.91 -5.74
N HIS A 271 3.49 7.09 -6.16
CA HIS A 271 4.88 7.49 -6.38
C HIS A 271 5.11 7.89 -7.84
N LEU A 272 4.52 9.01 -8.22
CA LEU A 272 4.53 9.56 -9.57
C LEU A 272 4.49 11.08 -9.50
N GLY A 273 4.60 11.72 -10.66
CA GLY A 273 4.33 13.15 -10.80
C GLY A 273 5.51 14.02 -10.36
N PRO A 274 5.31 15.34 -10.40
CA PRO A 274 6.42 16.30 -10.33
C PRO A 274 7.08 16.38 -8.94
N ASP A 275 6.34 16.09 -7.87
CA ASP A 275 6.79 16.20 -6.49
C ASP A 275 7.63 15.01 -6.03
N HIS A 276 7.40 13.84 -6.62
CA HIS A 276 8.20 12.64 -6.34
C HIS A 276 8.10 11.60 -7.48
N PRO A 277 8.86 11.79 -8.58
CA PRO A 277 8.74 11.01 -9.81
C PRO A 277 9.45 9.64 -9.75
N GLN A 278 9.25 8.85 -8.69
CA GLN A 278 9.98 7.58 -8.55
C GLN A 278 9.59 6.55 -9.61
N LYS A 279 8.32 6.52 -10.06
CA LYS A 279 7.89 5.59 -11.11
C LYS A 279 8.58 5.90 -12.44
N GLU A 280 8.60 7.17 -12.82
CA GLU A 280 9.20 7.68 -14.06
C GLU A 280 10.72 7.43 -14.05
N ILE A 281 11.39 7.75 -12.95
CA ILE A 281 12.84 7.48 -12.78
C ILE A 281 13.12 5.99 -12.90
N TYR A 282 12.31 5.14 -12.27
CA TYR A 282 12.49 3.69 -12.32
C TYR A 282 12.29 3.16 -13.74
N GLU A 283 11.22 3.55 -14.43
CA GLU A 283 10.88 3.07 -15.77
C GLU A 283 11.93 3.39 -16.82
N GLU A 284 12.56 4.57 -16.70
CA GLU A 284 13.63 5.02 -17.61
C GLU A 284 15.01 4.49 -17.20
N SER A 285 15.14 3.92 -16.00
CA SER A 285 16.37 3.28 -15.55
C SER A 285 16.62 1.94 -16.26
N LYS A 286 17.88 1.49 -16.28
CA LYS A 286 18.22 0.14 -16.77
C LYS A 286 17.54 -0.97 -15.97
N HIS A 287 17.19 -0.74 -14.70
CA HIS A 287 16.43 -1.70 -13.91
C HIS A 287 14.98 -1.83 -14.40
N GLY A 288 14.31 -0.70 -14.67
CA GLY A 288 12.93 -0.70 -15.18
C GLY A 288 12.84 -1.29 -16.58
N VAL A 289 13.80 -0.97 -17.46
CA VAL A 289 13.90 -1.57 -18.80
C VAL A 289 14.07 -3.09 -18.71
N ALA A 290 14.99 -3.58 -17.85
CA ALA A 290 15.20 -5.01 -17.65
C ALA A 290 13.97 -5.71 -17.06
N PHE A 291 13.28 -5.08 -16.10
CA PHE A 291 12.04 -5.63 -15.55
C PHE A 291 10.96 -5.75 -16.63
N ARG A 292 10.77 -4.72 -17.45
CA ARG A 292 9.76 -4.73 -18.53
C ARG A 292 10.01 -5.85 -19.53
N ASP A 293 11.27 -6.10 -19.87
CA ASP A 293 11.70 -7.19 -20.76
C ASP A 293 11.52 -8.57 -20.12
N LEU A 294 11.87 -8.72 -18.84
CA LEU A 294 11.98 -10.02 -18.18
C LEU A 294 10.77 -10.40 -17.32
N LYS A 295 9.75 -9.54 -17.18
CA LYS A 295 8.62 -9.75 -16.27
C LYS A 295 7.93 -11.11 -16.47
N ASP A 296 7.79 -11.58 -17.71
CA ASP A 296 7.09 -12.83 -18.04
C ASP A 296 7.95 -14.07 -17.72
N HIS A 297 9.24 -13.87 -17.49
CA HIS A 297 10.17 -14.88 -16.99
C HIS A 297 10.31 -14.86 -15.46
N MET A 298 9.70 -13.89 -14.78
CA MET A 298 9.74 -13.76 -13.33
C MET A 298 8.49 -14.40 -12.70
N ASN A 299 8.70 -15.32 -11.75
CA ASN A 299 7.58 -15.89 -10.97
C ASN A 299 7.14 -14.93 -9.86
N LEU A 300 6.49 -13.83 -10.22
CA LEU A 300 6.11 -12.77 -9.29
C LEU A 300 5.14 -13.24 -8.19
N ASP A 301 4.43 -14.35 -8.36
CA ASP A 301 3.55 -14.95 -7.36
C ASP A 301 4.27 -16.01 -6.48
N ALA A 302 5.59 -16.19 -6.64
CA ALA A 302 6.35 -17.17 -5.86
C ALA A 302 6.20 -16.97 -4.35
N HIS A 303 6.00 -18.06 -3.62
CA HIS A 303 5.94 -18.05 -2.15
C HIS A 303 7.24 -17.49 -1.54
N LYS A 304 8.39 -17.89 -2.10
CA LYS A 304 9.71 -17.39 -1.72
C LYS A 304 10.17 -16.35 -2.75
N TRP A 305 10.42 -15.12 -2.31
CA TRP A 305 10.83 -13.99 -3.16
C TRP A 305 12.04 -13.29 -2.57
N ILE A 306 13.22 -13.84 -2.85
CA ILE A 306 14.53 -13.44 -2.34
C ILE A 306 15.45 -13.15 -3.51
N LEU A 307 15.95 -11.92 -3.59
CA LEU A 307 16.92 -11.50 -4.59
C LEU A 307 18.24 -12.26 -4.39
N GLY A 308 18.80 -12.80 -5.48
CA GLY A 308 20.03 -13.58 -5.45
C GLY A 308 19.83 -15.08 -5.20
N GLU A 309 18.61 -15.48 -4.81
CA GLU A 309 18.27 -16.89 -4.59
C GLU A 309 17.15 -17.36 -5.52
N THR A 310 15.98 -16.70 -5.46
CA THR A 310 14.79 -17.12 -6.22
C THR A 310 14.59 -16.35 -7.52
N TYR A 311 15.20 -15.17 -7.64
CA TYR A 311 15.23 -14.37 -8.86
C TYR A 311 16.47 -13.48 -8.86
N THR A 312 16.93 -13.13 -10.06
CA THR A 312 18.11 -12.27 -10.33
C THR A 312 17.94 -11.40 -11.57
N GLN A 313 16.82 -11.52 -12.28
CA GLN A 313 16.56 -10.93 -13.60
C GLN A 313 16.58 -9.40 -13.56
N ALA A 314 15.76 -8.81 -12.70
CA ALA A 314 15.66 -7.36 -12.53
C ALA A 314 15.08 -7.02 -11.15
N PRO A 315 15.54 -5.92 -10.50
CA PRO A 315 14.91 -5.43 -9.29
C PRO A 315 13.66 -4.60 -9.61
N THR A 316 12.68 -4.65 -8.71
CA THR A 316 11.49 -3.80 -8.66
C THR A 316 11.53 -2.84 -7.47
N CYS A 317 10.56 -1.93 -7.35
CA CYS A 317 10.39 -1.08 -6.16
C CYS A 317 10.35 -1.93 -4.88
N ALA A 318 9.53 -2.98 -4.87
CA ALA A 318 9.42 -3.90 -3.75
C ALA A 318 10.72 -4.67 -3.49
N THR A 319 11.49 -5.01 -4.54
CA THR A 319 12.80 -5.67 -4.39
C THR A 319 13.74 -4.84 -3.53
N CYS A 320 13.87 -3.56 -3.86
CA CYS A 320 14.80 -2.66 -3.18
C CYS A 320 14.29 -2.22 -1.81
N HIS A 321 13.00 -1.94 -1.65
CA HIS A 321 12.50 -1.29 -0.44
C HIS A 321 11.89 -2.22 0.61
N MET A 322 11.44 -3.42 0.24
CA MET A 322 10.63 -4.26 1.15
C MET A 322 11.00 -5.75 1.15
N SER A 323 11.48 -6.27 0.03
CA SER A 323 11.69 -7.70 -0.17
C SER A 323 13.03 -8.17 0.38
N ALA A 324 13.08 -9.47 0.64
CA ALA A 324 14.25 -10.20 1.07
C ALA A 324 15.43 -10.17 0.08
N HIS A 325 16.66 -10.26 0.62
CA HIS A 325 17.90 -10.48 -0.14
C HIS A 325 18.79 -11.55 0.51
N SER A 326 19.71 -12.14 -0.26
CA SER A 326 20.55 -13.26 0.18
C SER A 326 21.78 -12.89 1.03
N LYS A 327 22.13 -11.60 1.11
CA LYS A 327 23.30 -11.11 1.87
C LYS A 327 22.99 -10.92 3.36
N GLN A 328 23.96 -11.26 4.23
CA GLN A 328 23.95 -11.22 5.72
C GLN A 328 22.71 -11.81 6.43
N GLY A 329 22.90 -12.85 7.27
CA GLY A 329 22.04 -13.12 8.42
C GLY A 329 20.52 -13.28 8.21
N THR A 330 20.08 -14.04 7.20
CA THR A 330 18.66 -14.41 6.93
C THR A 330 17.78 -13.23 6.47
N PRO A 331 16.79 -13.42 5.58
CA PRO A 331 16.21 -12.31 4.83
C PRO A 331 15.23 -11.50 5.67
N VAL A 332 15.40 -10.17 5.71
CA VAL A 332 14.42 -9.26 6.31
C VAL A 332 13.49 -8.75 5.20
N VAL A 333 12.41 -9.49 4.95
CA VAL A 333 11.19 -8.86 4.38
C VAL A 333 10.65 -7.92 5.44
N THR A 334 10.30 -6.70 5.05
CA THR A 334 9.71 -5.71 5.94
C THR A 334 8.55 -4.98 5.27
N HIS A 335 7.53 -4.62 6.05
CA HIS A 335 6.46 -3.70 5.66
C HIS A 335 6.75 -2.23 6.00
N ASP A 336 7.95 -1.91 6.50
CA ASP A 336 8.44 -0.55 6.69
C ASP A 336 9.51 -0.21 5.63
N PRO A 337 9.14 0.45 4.52
CA PRO A 337 10.11 0.84 3.50
C PRO A 337 11.13 1.88 3.99
N GLY A 338 10.87 2.54 5.13
CA GLY A 338 11.79 3.49 5.76
C GLY A 338 13.09 2.87 6.25
N LYS A 339 13.10 1.55 6.52
CA LYS A 339 14.28 0.78 6.97
C LYS A 339 15.42 0.72 5.94
N ARG A 340 15.23 1.25 4.74
CA ARG A 340 16.25 1.27 3.67
C ARG A 340 16.48 2.66 3.07
N LEU A 341 16.02 3.71 3.74
CA LEU A 341 16.20 5.10 3.29
C LEU A 341 17.33 5.77 4.08
N SER A 342 18.28 6.39 3.38
CA SER A 342 19.34 7.19 4.05
C SER A 342 18.98 8.68 4.14
N TRP A 343 18.27 9.20 3.14
CA TRP A 343 17.87 10.60 3.04
C TRP A 343 16.35 10.73 3.13
N THR A 344 15.89 11.83 3.72
CA THR A 344 14.55 12.38 3.48
C THR A 344 14.66 13.55 2.52
N ASN A 345 14.03 13.40 1.36
CA ASN A 345 14.03 14.40 0.27
C ASN A 345 12.75 15.22 0.23
N ARG A 346 11.85 15.04 1.22
CA ARG A 346 10.59 15.80 1.32
C ARG A 346 10.81 17.28 1.67
N PRO A 347 11.70 17.64 2.63
CA PRO A 347 11.91 19.05 2.96
C PRO A 347 12.67 19.76 1.84
N PRO A 348 12.51 21.09 1.69
CA PRO A 348 13.25 21.86 0.68
C PRO A 348 14.76 21.62 0.75
N VAL A 349 15.33 21.60 1.96
CA VAL A 349 16.70 21.13 2.20
C VAL A 349 16.64 19.68 2.67
N SER A 350 17.10 18.77 1.81
CA SER A 350 17.14 17.33 2.09
C SER A 350 18.07 17.01 3.27
N ARG A 351 17.72 16.01 4.08
CA ARG A 351 18.46 15.67 5.31
C ARG A 351 18.71 14.17 5.42
N LEU A 352 19.82 13.80 6.05
CA LEU A 352 20.04 12.41 6.46
C LEU A 352 19.08 12.05 7.60
N LEU A 353 18.62 10.80 7.60
CA LEU A 353 17.85 10.24 8.71
C LEU A 353 18.78 9.87 9.87
N ASP A 354 18.28 9.85 11.10
CA ASP A 354 19.11 9.55 12.28
C ASP A 354 19.80 8.17 12.20
N ASN A 355 19.17 7.20 11.54
CA ASN A 355 19.68 5.84 11.34
C ASN A 355 20.16 5.57 9.89
N TRP A 356 20.58 6.62 9.17
CA TRP A 356 20.90 6.53 7.75
C TRP A 356 22.02 5.53 7.42
N GLU A 357 23.01 5.37 8.31
CA GLU A 357 24.13 4.44 8.10
C GLU A 357 23.65 2.98 8.01
N ASP A 358 22.83 2.57 8.98
CA ASP A 358 22.25 1.23 9.01
C ASP A 358 21.31 1.01 7.82
N ASN A 359 20.43 1.97 7.54
CA ASN A 359 19.51 1.87 6.40
C ASN A 359 20.27 1.80 5.06
N ARG A 360 21.36 2.56 4.92
CA ARG A 360 22.22 2.52 3.74
C ARG A 360 22.91 1.18 3.60
N LYS A 361 23.43 0.63 4.69
CA LYS A 361 24.06 -0.69 4.68
C LYS A 361 23.06 -1.76 4.23
N GLU A 362 21.82 -1.73 4.72
CA GLU A 362 20.76 -2.63 4.28
C GLU A 362 20.46 -2.48 2.78
N MET A 363 20.36 -1.25 2.25
CA MET A 363 20.17 -1.07 0.82
C MET A 363 21.40 -1.52 0.00
N GLN A 364 22.62 -1.29 0.48
CA GLN A 364 23.85 -1.77 -0.16
C GLN A 364 23.91 -3.30 -0.20
N ASN A 365 23.39 -3.99 0.82
CA ASN A 365 23.24 -5.44 0.82
C ASN A 365 22.31 -5.93 -0.30
N VAL A 366 21.23 -5.19 -0.61
CA VAL A 366 20.40 -5.46 -1.79
C VAL A 366 21.25 -5.36 -3.07
N CYS A 367 21.95 -4.24 -3.26
CA CYS A 367 22.77 -4.00 -4.46
C CYS A 367 23.86 -5.07 -4.64
N ALA A 368 24.45 -5.55 -3.54
CA ALA A 368 25.54 -6.52 -3.54
C ALA A 368 25.15 -7.93 -4.03
N ASN A 369 23.87 -8.19 -4.29
CA ASN A 369 23.44 -9.42 -4.97
C ASN A 369 23.81 -9.42 -6.46
N CYS A 370 23.99 -8.24 -7.07
CA CYS A 370 24.22 -8.09 -8.50
C CYS A 370 25.46 -7.24 -8.85
N HIS A 371 25.87 -6.33 -7.96
CA HIS A 371 26.95 -5.37 -8.22
C HIS A 371 28.15 -5.54 -7.30
N THR A 372 29.34 -5.23 -7.82
CA THR A 372 30.58 -5.19 -7.04
C THR A 372 30.59 -4.01 -6.06
N SER A 373 31.34 -4.13 -4.96
CA SER A 373 31.48 -3.07 -3.95
C SER A 373 31.89 -1.72 -4.54
N ASN A 374 32.88 -1.68 -5.43
CA ASN A 374 33.37 -0.43 -6.04
C ASN A 374 32.26 0.30 -6.80
N TYR A 375 31.41 -0.43 -7.54
CA TYR A 375 30.27 0.14 -8.24
C TYR A 375 29.25 0.74 -7.24
N ILE A 376 28.93 0.00 -6.18
CA ILE A 376 27.97 0.42 -5.15
C ILE A 376 28.48 1.70 -4.44
N THR A 377 29.74 1.71 -4.01
CA THR A 377 30.36 2.87 -3.37
C THR A 377 30.35 4.09 -4.29
N ALA A 378 30.70 3.92 -5.57
CA ALA A 378 30.70 5.01 -6.55
C ALA A 378 29.28 5.55 -6.82
N PHE A 379 28.27 4.66 -6.86
CA PHE A 379 26.88 5.06 -7.06
C PHE A 379 26.36 5.91 -5.89
N TYR A 380 26.59 5.47 -4.65
CA TYR A 380 26.15 6.24 -3.47
C TYR A 380 26.91 7.54 -3.31
N LYS A 381 28.21 7.58 -3.66
CA LYS A 381 28.94 8.85 -3.68
C LYS A 381 28.32 9.85 -4.65
N GLN A 382 27.99 9.43 -5.87
CA GLN A 382 27.34 10.31 -6.86
C GLN A 382 25.97 10.78 -6.38
N TYR A 383 25.19 9.90 -5.75
CA TYR A 383 23.90 10.26 -5.17
C TYR A 383 24.04 11.30 -4.05
N ASP A 384 24.96 11.08 -3.11
CA ASP A 384 25.20 12.02 -2.01
C ASP A 384 25.71 13.37 -2.53
N ASP A 385 26.67 13.37 -3.46
CA ASP A 385 27.19 14.58 -4.09
C ASP A 385 26.07 15.36 -4.81
N PHE A 386 25.13 14.65 -5.46
CA PHE A 386 23.96 15.27 -6.10
C PHE A 386 23.02 15.93 -5.09
N VAL A 387 22.67 15.24 -4.00
CA VAL A 387 21.82 15.80 -2.95
C VAL A 387 22.49 17.02 -2.28
N ILE A 388 23.79 16.95 -2.02
CA ILE A 388 24.56 18.06 -1.47
C ILE A 388 24.58 19.23 -2.46
N ASN A 389 24.83 18.99 -3.75
CA ASN A 389 24.79 20.03 -4.76
C ASN A 389 23.41 20.69 -4.84
N TYR A 390 22.33 19.91 -4.82
CA TYR A 390 20.97 20.45 -4.76
C TYR A 390 20.78 21.36 -3.53
N ASN A 391 21.12 20.84 -2.36
CA ASN A 391 20.99 21.56 -1.10
C ASN A 391 21.77 22.88 -1.06
N GLU A 392 23.05 22.86 -1.44
CA GLU A 392 23.93 24.05 -1.34
C GLU A 392 23.69 25.06 -2.45
N LYS A 393 23.41 24.59 -3.68
CA LYS A 393 23.31 25.47 -4.85
C LYS A 393 21.92 26.03 -5.08
N PHE A 394 20.87 25.31 -4.71
CA PHE A 394 19.48 25.67 -5.03
C PHE A 394 18.65 25.87 -3.77
N ALA A 395 18.56 24.85 -2.90
CA ALA A 395 17.62 24.89 -1.79
C ALA A 395 17.97 25.96 -0.74
N LYS A 396 19.19 25.97 -0.19
CA LYS A 396 19.58 26.96 0.83
C LYS A 396 19.56 28.40 0.31
N PRO A 397 20.09 28.71 -0.89
CA PRO A 397 19.97 30.06 -1.45
C PRO A 397 18.52 30.48 -1.72
N GLY A 398 17.69 29.58 -2.26
CA GLY A 398 16.28 29.84 -2.51
C GLY A 398 15.50 30.12 -1.23
N GLU A 399 15.70 29.29 -0.20
CA GLU A 399 15.09 29.50 1.12
C GLU A 399 15.53 30.84 1.74
N ALA A 400 16.80 31.23 1.59
CA ALA A 400 17.30 32.52 2.05
C ALA A 400 16.64 33.71 1.31
N ILE A 401 16.43 33.59 -0.01
CA ILE A 401 15.74 34.60 -0.82
C ILE A 401 14.28 34.73 -0.36
N MET A 402 13.54 33.61 -0.27
CA MET A 402 12.15 33.62 0.17
C MET A 402 12.00 34.23 1.57
N LYS A 403 12.91 33.89 2.49
CA LYS A 403 12.94 34.48 3.83
C LYS A 403 13.22 35.99 3.80
N ALA A 404 14.13 36.46 2.95
CA ALA A 404 14.44 37.88 2.81
C ALA A 404 13.25 38.67 2.23
N LEU A 405 12.54 38.11 1.24
CA LEU A 405 11.32 38.69 0.68
C LEU A 405 10.24 38.85 1.75
N ARG A 406 9.99 37.81 2.55
CA ARG A 406 9.02 37.87 3.67
C ARG A 406 9.43 38.89 4.73
N ALA A 407 10.71 38.87 5.14
CA ALA A 407 11.21 39.80 6.16
C ALA A 407 11.18 41.27 5.69
N GLY A 408 11.35 41.51 4.39
CA GLY A 408 11.25 42.82 3.77
C GLY A 408 9.82 43.29 3.49
N ASN A 409 8.80 42.46 3.77
CA ASN A 409 7.41 42.68 3.32
C ASN A 409 7.31 42.94 1.80
N LEU A 410 8.16 42.25 1.01
CA LEU A 410 8.18 42.35 -0.46
C LEU A 410 7.25 41.34 -1.14
N ILE A 411 6.79 40.35 -0.38
CA ILE A 411 5.72 39.41 -0.74
C ILE A 411 4.70 39.39 0.39
N THR A 412 3.48 38.93 0.12
CA THR A 412 2.43 38.85 1.12
C THR A 412 2.74 37.79 2.19
N LYS A 413 1.85 37.70 3.20
CA LYS A 413 1.93 36.66 4.22
C LYS A 413 1.21 35.37 3.81
N SER A 414 0.34 35.46 2.80
CA SER A 414 -0.34 34.29 2.26
C SER A 414 0.68 33.46 1.49
N ASP A 415 0.57 32.14 1.55
CA ASP A 415 1.39 31.27 0.71
C ASP A 415 0.67 31.02 -0.63
N PHE A 416 1.44 30.86 -1.70
CA PHE A 416 1.01 30.53 -3.06
C PHE A 416 0.10 31.57 -3.75
N ASP A 417 0.14 32.84 -3.32
CA ASP A 417 -0.63 33.92 -3.96
C ASP A 417 0.21 34.76 -4.94
N GLU A 418 1.53 34.54 -4.98
CA GLU A 418 2.45 35.22 -5.89
C GLU A 418 3.29 34.24 -6.74
N GLU A 419 3.61 34.64 -7.97
CA GLU A 419 4.34 33.79 -8.96
C GLU A 419 5.70 33.29 -8.45
N ILE A 420 6.39 34.09 -7.63
CA ILE A 420 7.70 33.72 -7.07
C ILE A 420 7.59 32.53 -6.11
N GLU A 421 6.46 32.37 -5.41
CA GLU A 421 6.24 31.25 -4.49
C GLU A 421 6.02 29.95 -5.24
N TRP A 422 5.27 30.00 -6.34
CA TRP A 422 5.14 28.88 -7.27
C TRP A 422 6.47 28.52 -7.94
N THR A 423 7.24 29.52 -8.35
CA THR A 423 8.58 29.32 -8.91
C THR A 423 9.49 28.61 -7.91
N TRP A 424 9.45 29.03 -6.63
CA TRP A 424 10.19 28.37 -5.56
C TRP A 424 9.71 26.95 -5.30
N PHE A 425 8.40 26.70 -5.32
CA PHE A 425 7.84 25.37 -5.11
C PHE A 425 8.21 24.35 -6.21
N TYR A 426 8.35 24.80 -7.46
CA TYR A 426 8.72 23.93 -8.59
C TYR A 426 10.24 23.71 -8.75
N LEU A 427 11.06 24.43 -7.99
CA LEU A 427 12.53 24.32 -7.97
C LEU A 427 12.98 23.16 -7.08
#